data_AF-Q9ZDB2-F1
#
_entry.id   AF-Q9ZDB2-F1
#
_cell.length_a   1.000
_cell.length_b   1.000
_cell.length_c   1.000
_cell.angle_alpha   90.00
_cell.angle_beta   90.00
_cell.angle_gamma   90.00
#
_symmetry.space_group_name_H-M   'P 1'
#
loop_
_entity.id
_entity.type
_entity.pdbx_description
1 polymer ?
#
loop_
_entity_poly.entity_id
_entity_poly.type
_entity_poly.pdbx_seq_one_letter_code
_entity_poly.pdbx_strand_id
1 'polypeptide(L)'
;MKKIIGLFFIIILIVINISILAYDYPKAEQEQKWDEVDSIAGEGGLIFRPGRVKNESTKAVGCTVNKYLWQAALEIISFIPLASVDSNGGVIITEWYSPRSNTNFRFKINIFIKDDVISPDAIEVKIFEEILKNKQWVLNENTSNLAIMLEDKILRKARDIYINSVR
;
A
#
# COMPACT_ATOMS: atom_id res chain seq x y z
N MET A 1 17.62 18.15 -42.87
CA MET A 1 16.80 17.13 -42.18
C MET A 1 17.59 16.21 -41.24
N LYS A 2 18.82 15.76 -41.57
CA LYS A 2 19.62 14.88 -40.69
C LYS A 2 19.94 15.44 -39.28
N LYS A 3 20.09 16.77 -39.12
CA LYS A 3 20.38 17.40 -37.81
C LYS A 3 19.21 17.35 -36.81
N ILE A 4 17.96 17.36 -37.28
CA ILE A 4 16.76 17.35 -36.42
C ILE A 4 16.48 15.95 -35.85
N ILE A 5 16.75 14.90 -36.64
CA ILE A 5 16.63 13.51 -36.17
C ILE A 5 17.60 13.21 -35.02
N GLY A 6 18.81 13.78 -35.06
CA GLY A 6 19.82 13.60 -34.01
C GLY A 6 19.45 14.27 -32.69
N LEU A 7 18.80 15.45 -32.74
CA LEU A 7 18.37 16.16 -31.54
C LEU A 7 17.27 15.39 -30.78
N PHE A 8 16.34 14.76 -31.51
CA PHE A 8 15.26 13.98 -30.90
C PHE A 8 15.80 12.73 -30.18
N PHE A 9 16.82 12.08 -30.74
CA PHE A 9 17.45 10.91 -30.13
C PHE A 9 18.21 11.26 -28.84
N ILE A 10 18.86 12.43 -28.79
CA ILE A 10 19.50 12.95 -27.58
C ILE A 10 18.48 13.26 -26.48
N ILE A 11 17.34 13.86 -26.81
CA ILE A 11 16.29 14.15 -25.83
C ILE A 11 15.70 12.85 -25.27
N ILE A 12 15.47 11.84 -26.12
CA ILE A 12 14.98 10.52 -25.68
C ILE A 12 15.98 9.82 -24.73
N LEU A 13 17.29 9.92 -25.01
CA LEU A 13 18.33 9.38 -24.13
C LEU A 13 18.36 10.08 -22.77
N ILE A 14 18.13 11.39 -22.73
CA ILE A 14 18.07 12.15 -21.47
C ILE A 14 16.86 11.71 -20.63
N VAL A 15 15.69 11.52 -21.24
CA VAL A 15 14.48 11.07 -20.51
C VAL A 15 14.67 9.67 -19.93
N ILE A 16 15.30 8.74 -20.65
CA ILE A 16 15.58 7.39 -20.15
C ILE A 16 16.49 7.43 -18.91
N ASN A 17 17.49 8.31 -18.90
CA ASN A 17 18.39 8.43 -17.74
C ASN A 17 17.68 9.06 -16.52
N ILE A 18 16.69 9.94 -16.72
CA ILE A 18 15.94 10.55 -15.60
C ILE A 18 15.07 9.49 -14.89
N SER A 19 14.49 8.54 -15.63
CA SER A 19 13.64 7.49 -15.03
C SER A 19 14.41 6.49 -14.17
N ILE A 20 15.73 6.34 -14.36
CA ILE A 20 16.57 5.44 -13.55
C ILE A 20 16.96 6.13 -12.22
N LEU A 21 16.79 7.44 -12.12
CA LEU A 21 17.04 8.21 -10.90
C LEU A 21 15.83 8.22 -9.94
N ALA A 22 15.04 7.15 -9.93
CA ALA A 22 14.15 6.85 -8.80
C ALA A 22 15.04 6.54 -7.59
N TYR A 23 15.37 7.64 -6.94
CA TYR A 23 16.23 7.86 -5.79
C TYR A 23 16.21 6.68 -4.81
N ASP A 24 17.36 6.02 -4.64
CA ASP A 24 17.68 5.26 -3.42
C ASP A 24 17.38 6.18 -2.24
N TYR A 25 16.24 5.95 -1.60
CA TYR A 25 15.83 6.71 -0.42
C TYR A 25 16.87 6.44 0.67
N PRO A 26 17.44 7.47 1.32
CA PRO A 26 18.35 7.21 2.43
C PRO A 26 17.57 6.49 3.53
N LYS A 27 17.95 5.21 3.75
CA LYS A 27 17.42 4.35 4.81
C LYS A 27 17.56 5.07 6.15
N ALA A 28 16.54 4.94 6.99
CA ALA A 28 16.60 5.47 8.35
C ALA A 28 17.75 4.80 9.12
N GLU A 29 18.37 5.50 10.07
CA GLU A 29 19.52 4.98 10.86
C GLU A 29 19.20 3.64 11.55
N GLN A 30 17.95 3.41 11.93
CA GLN A 30 17.52 2.12 12.48
C GLN A 30 17.51 0.98 11.44
N GLU A 31 17.14 1.24 10.19
CA GLU A 31 17.19 0.24 9.11
C GLU A 31 18.63 -0.13 8.78
N GLN A 32 19.54 0.85 8.76
CA GLN A 32 20.98 0.60 8.62
C GLN A 32 21.51 -0.31 9.74
N LYS A 33 21.03 -0.10 10.97
CA LYS A 33 21.39 -0.92 12.12
C LYS A 33 20.81 -2.34 12.03
N TRP A 34 19.59 -2.51 11.49
CA TRP A 34 18.99 -3.82 11.27
C TRP A 34 19.68 -4.60 10.14
N ASP A 35 20.10 -3.92 9.07
CA ASP A 35 20.90 -4.50 7.99
C ASP A 35 22.30 -4.91 8.50
N GLU A 36 22.91 -4.12 9.40
CA GLU A 36 24.20 -4.44 10.02
C GLU A 36 24.09 -5.67 10.96
N VAL A 37 23.01 -5.79 11.75
CA VAL A 37 22.81 -6.98 12.59
C VAL A 37 22.48 -8.23 11.78
N ASP A 38 21.87 -8.09 10.60
CA ASP A 38 21.60 -9.21 9.68
C ASP A 38 22.90 -9.65 8.97
N SER A 39 23.77 -8.70 8.63
CA SER A 39 25.09 -8.99 8.01
C SER A 39 26.09 -9.62 8.99
N ILE A 40 26.13 -9.18 10.26
CA ILE A 40 26.92 -9.88 11.30
C ILE A 40 26.29 -11.22 11.71
N ALA A 41 24.99 -11.40 11.46
CA ALA A 41 24.30 -12.68 11.57
C ALA A 41 24.54 -13.60 10.36
N GLY A 42 25.52 -13.28 9.53
CA GLY A 42 26.21 -14.23 8.66
C GLY A 42 25.37 -14.65 7.48
N GLU A 43 25.65 -13.99 6.35
CA GLU A 43 25.41 -14.47 4.99
C GLU A 43 25.93 -15.93 4.87
N GLY A 44 25.06 -16.91 5.17
CA GLY A 44 25.37 -18.35 5.16
C GLY A 44 24.94 -19.19 6.38
N GLY A 45 24.17 -18.66 7.34
CA GLY A 45 23.81 -19.31 8.62
C GLY A 45 22.83 -20.49 8.60
N LEU A 46 23.30 -21.67 8.17
CA LEU A 46 22.95 -23.03 8.62
C LEU A 46 21.66 -23.27 9.45
N ILE A 47 20.53 -23.56 8.79
CA ILE A 47 19.37 -24.21 9.43
C ILE A 47 19.56 -25.74 9.45
N PHE A 48 20.43 -26.25 10.33
CA PHE A 48 20.50 -27.70 10.59
C PHE A 48 19.37 -28.14 11.53
N ARG A 49 18.28 -28.65 10.96
CA ARG A 49 17.33 -29.49 11.71
C ARG A 49 17.01 -30.76 10.92
N PRO A 50 17.82 -31.83 11.05
CA PRO A 50 17.54 -33.09 10.37
C PRO A 50 16.35 -33.78 11.05
N GLY A 51 15.35 -34.18 10.27
CA GLY A 51 14.39 -35.21 10.70
C GLY A 51 12.94 -34.81 10.98
N ARG A 52 12.45 -33.64 10.54
CA ARG A 52 10.99 -33.42 10.45
C ARG A 52 10.55 -33.33 8.98
N VAL A 53 10.20 -34.49 8.41
CA VAL A 53 9.36 -34.57 7.22
C VAL A 53 7.94 -34.22 7.67
N LYS A 54 7.61 -32.92 7.72
CA LYS A 54 6.23 -32.46 7.81
C LYS A 54 5.91 -31.82 6.48
N ASN A 55 5.07 -32.49 5.70
CA ASN A 55 4.58 -32.01 4.41
C ASN A 55 3.94 -30.63 4.59
N GLU A 56 4.67 -29.57 4.24
CA GLU A 56 4.23 -28.16 4.32
C GLU A 56 3.65 -27.64 3.01
N SER A 57 3.54 -28.47 1.97
CA SER A 57 3.06 -28.05 0.65
C SER A 57 1.62 -27.52 0.63
N THR A 58 0.87 -27.66 1.73
CA THR A 58 -0.49 -27.09 1.89
C THR A 58 -0.72 -26.43 3.26
N LYS A 59 0.34 -25.93 3.93
CA LYS A 59 0.06 -24.86 4.90
C LYS A 59 -0.48 -23.70 4.08
N ALA A 60 -1.80 -23.54 4.07
CA ALA A 60 -2.41 -22.25 3.86
C ALA A 60 -1.74 -21.36 4.90
N VAL A 61 -0.71 -20.63 4.47
CA VAL A 61 -0.07 -19.61 5.28
C VAL A 61 -1.24 -18.72 5.65
N GLY A 62 -1.71 -18.83 6.88
CA GLY A 62 -2.79 -17.98 7.36
C GLY A 62 -2.30 -16.57 7.13
N CYS A 63 -2.94 -15.86 6.19
CA CYS A 63 -2.58 -14.50 5.86
C CYS A 63 -2.52 -13.75 7.17
N THR A 64 -1.33 -13.34 7.59
CA THR A 64 -1.16 -12.67 8.87
C THR A 64 -1.29 -11.20 8.56
N VAL A 65 -2.44 -10.63 8.90
CA VAL A 65 -2.71 -9.20 8.68
C VAL A 65 -1.96 -8.41 9.74
N ASN A 66 -1.21 -7.38 9.33
CA ASN A 66 -0.59 -6.49 10.30
C ASN A 66 -1.66 -5.73 11.12
N LYS A 67 -1.63 -5.92 12.45
CA LYS A 67 -2.60 -5.30 13.37
C LYS A 67 -2.61 -3.77 13.34
N TYR A 68 -1.47 -3.14 13.07
CA TYR A 68 -1.32 -1.69 13.04
C TYR A 68 -1.86 -1.10 11.75
N LEU A 69 -1.62 -1.75 10.60
CA LEU A 69 -2.26 -1.39 9.33
C LEU A 69 -3.78 -1.51 9.46
N TRP A 70 -4.26 -2.62 10.04
CA TRP A 70 -5.68 -2.86 10.28
C TRP A 70 -6.32 -1.76 11.14
N GLN A 71 -5.72 -1.47 12.29
CA GLN A 71 -6.20 -0.44 13.20
C GLN A 71 -6.18 0.94 12.53
N ALA A 72 -5.08 1.30 11.87
CA ALA A 72 -4.95 2.57 11.17
C ALA A 72 -5.99 2.74 10.07
N ALA A 73 -6.20 1.70 9.25
CA ALA A 73 -7.20 1.70 8.19
C ALA A 73 -8.59 1.99 8.80
N LEU A 74 -9.02 1.20 9.79
CA LEU A 74 -10.30 1.39 10.44
C LEU A 74 -10.45 2.78 11.09
N GLU A 75 -9.43 3.29 11.78
CA GLU A 75 -9.48 4.65 12.35
C GLU A 75 -9.72 5.71 11.27
N ILE A 76 -9.01 5.61 10.14
CA ILE A 76 -9.12 6.60 9.07
C ILE A 76 -10.47 6.55 8.36
N ILE A 77 -11.02 5.37 8.08
CA ILE A 77 -12.30 5.25 7.36
C ILE A 77 -13.52 5.06 8.28
N SER A 78 -13.34 5.13 9.60
CA SER A 78 -14.40 4.93 10.61
C SER A 78 -15.61 5.86 10.47
N PHE A 79 -15.44 7.00 9.80
CA PHE A 79 -16.53 7.94 9.54
C PHE A 79 -17.51 7.46 8.44
N ILE A 80 -17.17 6.38 7.73
CA ILE A 80 -17.96 5.78 6.65
C ILE A 80 -18.61 4.49 7.16
N PRO A 81 -19.89 4.24 6.86
CA PRO A 81 -20.51 2.95 7.14
C PRO A 81 -19.76 1.79 6.47
N LEU A 82 -19.49 0.73 7.25
CA LEU A 82 -18.82 -0.47 6.77
C LEU A 82 -19.84 -1.43 6.17
N ALA A 83 -19.53 -1.95 4.98
CA ALA A 83 -20.33 -2.99 4.31
C ALA A 83 -19.90 -4.38 4.77
N SER A 84 -18.59 -4.62 4.81
CA SER A 84 -18.01 -5.90 5.20
C SER A 84 -16.57 -5.71 5.68
N VAL A 85 -16.16 -6.53 6.64
CA VAL A 85 -14.88 -6.43 7.33
C VAL A 85 -14.41 -7.85 7.64
N ASP A 86 -13.23 -8.22 7.18
CA ASP A 86 -12.56 -9.48 7.47
C ASP A 86 -11.17 -9.21 8.07
N SER A 87 -11.07 -9.36 9.39
CA SER A 87 -9.84 -9.14 10.15
C SER A 87 -8.74 -10.15 9.86
N ASN A 88 -9.11 -11.34 9.38
CA ASN A 88 -8.15 -12.42 9.13
C ASN A 88 -7.62 -12.35 7.70
N GLY A 89 -8.47 -12.01 6.74
CA GLY A 89 -8.09 -11.80 5.35
C GLY A 89 -7.53 -10.40 5.05
N GLY A 90 -7.73 -9.44 5.95
CA GLY A 90 -7.23 -8.07 5.79
C GLY A 90 -8.10 -7.24 4.85
N VAL A 91 -9.38 -7.58 4.72
CA VAL A 91 -10.28 -6.93 3.77
C VAL A 91 -11.24 -6.00 4.51
N ILE A 92 -11.29 -4.74 4.11
CA ILE A 92 -12.24 -3.75 4.63
C ILE A 92 -12.98 -3.12 3.46
N ILE A 93 -14.30 -3.24 3.44
CA ILE A 93 -15.17 -2.74 2.36
C ILE A 93 -16.19 -1.79 2.99
N THR A 94 -16.25 -0.57 2.49
CA THR A 94 -17.26 0.40 2.90
C THR A 94 -18.52 0.30 2.06
N GLU A 95 -19.60 0.88 2.58
CA GLU A 95 -20.76 1.23 1.76
C GLU A 95 -20.46 2.45 0.90
N TRP A 96 -21.37 2.72 -0.05
CA TRP A 96 -21.37 4.00 -0.77
C TRP A 96 -21.70 5.15 0.18
N TYR A 97 -20.84 6.16 0.19
CA TYR A 97 -20.97 7.33 1.05
C TYR A 97 -20.99 8.62 0.24
N SER A 98 -21.92 9.51 0.59
CA SER A 98 -22.04 10.83 -0.01
C SER A 98 -21.79 11.90 1.06
N PRO A 99 -20.70 12.69 0.93
CA PRO A 99 -20.44 13.80 1.84
C PRO A 99 -21.58 14.82 1.82
N ARG A 100 -21.91 15.37 2.99
CA ARG A 100 -22.93 16.43 3.10
C ARG A 100 -22.60 17.68 2.28
N SER A 101 -21.31 17.94 2.06
CA SER A 101 -20.84 19.06 1.24
C SER A 101 -21.11 18.87 -0.25
N ASN A 102 -21.32 17.64 -0.72
CA ASN A 102 -21.58 17.35 -2.12
C ASN A 102 -22.45 16.09 -2.28
N THR A 103 -23.77 16.27 -2.28
CA THR A 103 -24.75 15.18 -2.43
C THR A 103 -24.78 14.56 -3.83
N ASN A 104 -24.18 15.23 -4.83
CA ASN A 104 -24.08 14.72 -6.19
C ASN A 104 -22.82 13.87 -6.41
N PHE A 105 -22.05 13.63 -5.35
CA PHE A 105 -20.86 12.81 -5.36
C PHE A 105 -21.01 11.71 -4.30
N ARG A 106 -20.67 10.48 -4.69
CA ARG A 106 -20.54 9.38 -3.76
C ARG A 106 -19.28 8.59 -4.07
N PHE A 107 -18.74 7.97 -3.03
CA PHE A 107 -17.60 7.09 -3.19
C PHE A 107 -17.70 5.88 -2.29
N LYS A 108 -16.99 4.82 -2.68
CA LYS A 108 -16.84 3.58 -1.93
C LYS A 108 -15.35 3.24 -1.86
N ILE A 109 -14.92 2.71 -0.72
CA ILE A 109 -13.52 2.36 -0.48
C ILE A 109 -13.45 0.86 -0.18
N ASN A 110 -12.54 0.18 -0.88
CA ASN A 110 -12.10 -1.16 -0.55
C ASN A 110 -10.62 -1.10 -0.16
N ILE A 111 -10.26 -1.66 0.98
CA ILE A 111 -8.90 -1.72 1.49
C ILE A 111 -8.53 -3.20 1.63
N PHE A 112 -7.36 -3.56 1.12
CA PHE A 112 -6.77 -4.89 1.22
C PHE A 112 -5.42 -4.77 1.89
N ILE A 113 -5.25 -5.42 3.03
CA ILE A 113 -3.97 -5.56 3.71
C ILE A 113 -3.42 -6.93 3.33
N LYS A 114 -2.29 -6.90 2.61
CA LYS A 114 -1.73 -8.04 1.90
C LYS A 114 -0.53 -8.66 2.63
N ASP A 115 0.02 -7.95 3.61
CA ASP A 115 1.26 -8.34 4.28
C ASP A 115 1.22 -8.08 5.79
N ASP A 116 2.15 -8.71 6.51
CA ASP A 116 2.33 -8.58 7.96
C ASP A 116 3.34 -7.47 8.33
N VAL A 117 4.04 -6.89 7.36
CA VAL A 117 4.97 -5.77 7.52
C VAL A 117 4.31 -4.43 7.14
N ILE A 118 4.67 -3.34 7.82
CA ILE A 118 4.22 -1.99 7.44
C ILE A 118 5.07 -1.48 6.26
N SER A 119 4.62 -1.72 5.03
CA SER A 119 5.27 -1.25 3.79
C SER A 119 4.24 -0.69 2.80
N PRO A 120 4.67 0.10 1.79
CA PRO A 120 3.77 0.58 0.73
C PRO A 120 3.06 -0.55 -0.02
N ASP A 121 3.74 -1.69 -0.22
CA ASP A 121 3.18 -2.84 -0.95
C ASP A 121 2.23 -3.69 -0.09
N ALA A 122 2.30 -3.54 1.24
CA ALA A 122 1.47 -4.27 2.20
C ALA A 122 -0.01 -3.85 2.20
N ILE A 123 -0.34 -2.74 1.58
CA ILE A 123 -1.72 -2.22 1.52
C ILE A 123 -2.09 -1.88 0.07
N GLU A 124 -3.35 -2.10 -0.27
CA GLU A 124 -3.94 -1.67 -1.53
C GLU A 124 -5.32 -1.10 -1.28
N VAL A 125 -5.52 0.13 -1.75
CA VAL A 125 -6.77 0.87 -1.59
C VAL A 125 -7.37 1.11 -2.96
N LYS A 126 -8.62 0.68 -3.12
CA LYS A 126 -9.43 0.96 -4.32
C LYS A 126 -10.56 1.88 -3.93
N ILE A 127 -10.61 3.05 -4.57
CA ILE A 127 -11.69 4.01 -4.41
C ILE A 127 -12.50 4.02 -5.69
N PHE A 128 -13.81 3.80 -5.55
CA PHE A 128 -14.78 3.93 -6.62
C PHE A 128 -15.53 5.23 -6.40
N GLU A 129 -15.58 6.07 -7.42
CA GLU A 129 -16.21 7.38 -7.36
C GLU A 129 -17.34 7.45 -8.39
N GLU A 130 -18.48 7.99 -7.99
CA GLU A 130 -19.60 8.22 -8.89
C GLU A 130 -20.16 9.62 -8.70
N ILE A 131 -20.59 10.20 -9.82
CA ILE A 131 -21.20 11.52 -9.89
C ILE A 131 -22.63 11.37 -10.39
N LEU A 132 -23.56 12.08 -9.77
CA LEU A 132 -24.95 12.13 -10.18
C LEU A 132 -25.09 13.03 -11.43
N LYS A 133 -25.39 12.42 -12.58
CA LYS A 133 -25.67 13.12 -13.85
C LYS A 133 -27.05 12.67 -14.35
N ASN A 134 -27.94 13.62 -14.66
CA ASN A 134 -29.29 13.32 -15.17
C ASN A 134 -30.09 12.33 -14.30
N LYS A 135 -29.99 12.44 -12.97
CA LYS A 135 -30.62 11.54 -11.98
C LYS A 135 -30.10 10.10 -12.00
N GLN A 136 -29.00 9.82 -12.70
CA GLN A 136 -28.33 8.53 -12.72
C GLN A 136 -26.91 8.68 -12.16
N TRP A 137 -26.46 7.67 -11.42
CA TRP A 137 -25.09 7.61 -10.95
C TRP A 137 -24.20 7.09 -12.08
N VAL A 138 -23.15 7.85 -12.39
CA VAL A 138 -22.20 7.51 -13.46
C VAL A 138 -20.80 7.48 -12.85
N LEU A 139 -20.01 6.48 -13.24
CA LEU A 139 -18.62 6.35 -12.81
C LEU A 139 -17.84 7.64 -13.13
N ASN A 140 -17.09 8.13 -12.15
CA ASN A 140 -16.15 9.22 -12.33
C ASN A 140 -14.84 8.64 -12.87
N GLU A 141 -14.57 8.82 -14.17
CA GLU A 141 -13.36 8.29 -14.82
C GLU A 141 -12.10 9.11 -14.54
N ASN A 142 -12.22 10.25 -13.85
CA ASN A 142 -11.06 11.08 -13.52
C ASN A 142 -10.09 10.27 -12.63
N THR A 143 -8.82 10.18 -13.06
CA THR A 143 -7.77 9.55 -12.28
C THR A 143 -7.59 10.32 -10.98
N SER A 144 -8.20 9.79 -9.93
CA SER A 144 -8.19 10.38 -8.62
C SER A 144 -6.99 9.85 -7.83
N ASN A 145 -6.08 10.75 -7.46
CA ASN A 145 -4.96 10.40 -6.57
C ASN A 145 -5.41 10.12 -5.13
N LEU A 146 -6.73 10.10 -4.86
CA LEU A 146 -7.28 9.84 -3.53
C LEU A 146 -6.88 8.47 -2.99
N ALA A 147 -6.77 7.45 -3.84
CA ALA A 147 -6.34 6.11 -3.40
C ALA A 147 -4.91 6.14 -2.83
N ILE A 148 -3.96 6.67 -3.60
CA ILE A 148 -2.55 6.81 -3.20
C ILE A 148 -2.42 7.69 -1.95
N MET A 149 -3.15 8.81 -1.89
CA MET A 149 -3.13 9.67 -0.71
C MET A 149 -3.72 8.99 0.53
N LEU A 150 -4.76 8.17 0.35
CA LEU A 150 -5.35 7.42 1.44
C LEU A 150 -4.41 6.31 1.93
N GLU A 151 -3.73 5.61 1.02
CA GLU A 151 -2.68 4.63 1.35
C GLU A 151 -1.56 5.26 2.19
N ASP A 152 -0.97 6.36 1.73
CA ASP A 152 0.08 7.07 2.47
C ASP A 152 -0.41 7.51 3.86
N LYS A 153 -1.65 7.99 3.95
CA LYS A 153 -2.24 8.39 5.24
C LYS A 153 -2.40 7.21 6.19
N ILE A 154 -2.85 6.05 5.70
CA ILE A 154 -2.98 4.83 6.51
C ILE A 154 -1.60 4.35 6.96
N LEU A 155 -0.60 4.32 6.07
CA LEU A 155 0.76 3.89 6.37
C LEU A 155 1.41 4.75 7.45
N ARG A 156 1.31 6.08 7.33
CA ARG A 156 1.82 7.00 8.35
C ARG A 156 1.13 6.79 9.68
N LYS A 157 -0.20 6.68 9.68
CA LYS A 157 -0.97 6.44 10.90
C LYS A 157 -0.63 5.09 11.55
N ALA A 158 -0.42 4.04 10.76
CA ALA A 158 0.01 2.73 11.26
C ALA A 158 1.39 2.82 11.92
N ARG A 159 2.33 3.54 11.29
CA ARG A 159 3.66 3.80 11.85
C ARG A 159 3.56 4.59 13.16
N ASP A 160 2.71 5.60 13.22
CA ASP A 160 2.48 6.38 14.45
C ASP A 160 1.93 5.51 15.58
N ILE A 161 0.94 4.66 15.30
CA ILE A 161 0.38 3.71 16.29
C ILE A 161 1.49 2.74 16.75
N TYR A 162 2.28 2.21 15.81
CA TYR A 162 3.39 1.31 16.11
C TYR A 162 4.41 1.97 17.04
N ILE A 163 4.90 3.16 16.71
CA ILE A 163 5.88 3.91 17.53
C ILE A 163 5.33 4.16 18.93
N ASN A 164 4.06 4.56 19.04
CA ASN A 164 3.42 4.80 20.33
C ASN A 164 3.19 3.52 21.14
N SER A 165 3.11 2.36 20.49
CA SER A 165 2.95 1.06 21.18
C SER A 165 4.24 0.48 21.73
N VAL A 166 5.39 0.95 21.26
CA VAL A 166 6.73 0.50 21.68
C VAL A 166 7.31 1.39 22.79
N ARG A 167 6.77 2.60 22.96
CA ARG A 167 7.17 3.55 23.99
C ARG A 167 6.54 3.25 25.35
#